data_AF-A0A9P8BH13-F1
#
_entry.id   AF-A0A9P8BH13-F1
#
_cell.length_a   1.000
_cell.length_b   1.000
_cell.length_c   1.000
_cell.angle_alpha   90.00
_cell.angle_beta   90.00
_cell.angle_gamma   90.00
#
_symmetry.space_group_name_H-M   'P 1'
#
loop_
_entity.id
_entity.type
_entity.pdbx_description
1 polymer ?
#
loop_
_entity_poly.entity_id
_entity_poly.type
_entity_poly.pdbx_seq_one_letter_code
_entity_poly.pdbx_strand_id
1 'polypeptide(L)'
;MSTDLKTIQRQLKIKTGVVKRQIKELNLYRQEEAENVQKVEKLKAAAADGADIRHAETVLNEAKKMVPDAQGRTGKAVDDLKDLLAQATKIPELADDLDIINAKKALEQAEL
;
A
#
# COMPACT_ATOMS: atom_id res chain seq x y z
N MET A 1 31.81 -0.84 -11.29
CA MET A 1 31.60 -1.89 -10.26
C MET A 1 31.26 -1.30 -8.90
N SER A 2 32.15 -0.58 -8.17
CA SER A 2 31.79 -0.04 -6.83
C SER A 2 30.68 1.04 -6.83
N THR A 3 30.62 1.88 -7.87
CA THR A 3 29.60 2.92 -8.02
C THR A 3 28.20 2.36 -8.31
N ASP A 4 28.13 1.24 -9.02
CA ASP A 4 26.87 0.60 -9.42
C ASP A 4 26.19 -0.07 -8.22
N LEU A 5 26.97 -0.70 -7.34
CA LEU A 5 26.49 -1.29 -6.09
C LEU A 5 25.83 -0.25 -5.18
N LYS A 6 26.51 0.88 -4.94
CA LYS A 6 25.97 1.97 -4.12
C LYS A 6 24.68 2.56 -4.72
N THR A 7 24.58 2.57 -6.05
CA THR A 7 23.38 3.03 -6.75
C THR A 7 22.22 2.07 -6.52
N ILE A 8 22.44 0.76 -6.60
CA ILE A 8 21.42 -0.27 -6.34
C ILE A 8 20.95 -0.21 -4.88
N GLN A 9 21.87 -0.14 -3.91
CA GLN A 9 21.52 0.01 -2.48
C GLN A 9 20.66 1.26 -2.24
N ARG A 10 21.07 2.40 -2.79
CA ARG A 10 20.29 3.65 -2.69
C ARG A 10 18.89 3.48 -3.29
N GLN A 11 18.76 2.85 -4.45
CA GLN A 11 17.48 2.61 -5.09
C GLN A 11 16.60 1.63 -4.30
N LEU A 12 17.17 0.57 -3.71
CA LEU A 12 16.47 -0.36 -2.83
C LEU A 12 15.84 0.39 -1.65
N LYS A 13 16.63 1.23 -0.99
CA LYS A 13 16.15 2.04 0.15
C LYS A 13 15.03 3.00 -0.26
N ILE A 14 15.17 3.67 -1.41
CA ILE A 14 14.15 4.60 -1.92
C ILE A 14 12.85 3.86 -2.23
N LYS A 15 12.90 2.80 -3.06
CA LYS A 15 11.72 2.06 -3.50
C LYS A 15 11.05 1.33 -2.34
N THR A 16 11.82 0.78 -1.39
CA THR A 16 11.29 0.24 -0.13
C THR A 16 10.51 1.29 0.65
N GLY A 17 11.03 2.52 0.74
CA GLY A 17 10.33 3.63 1.39
C GLY A 17 9.04 4.03 0.67
N VAL A 18 9.01 3.97 -0.67
CA VAL A 18 7.80 4.22 -1.47
C VAL A 18 6.73 3.18 -1.18
N VAL A 19 7.07 1.88 -1.24
CA VAL A 19 6.15 0.77 -0.93
C VAL A 19 5.55 0.93 0.47
N LYS A 20 6.39 1.18 1.48
CA LYS A 20 5.91 1.36 2.87
C LYS A 20 4.92 2.53 3.01
N ARG A 21 5.12 3.63 2.28
CA ARG A 21 4.18 4.77 2.29
C ARG A 21 2.88 4.43 1.58
N GLN A 22 2.96 3.78 0.42
CA GLN A 22 1.79 3.36 -0.34
C GLN A 22 0.91 2.35 0.42
N ILE A 23 1.52 1.38 1.12
CA ILE A 23 0.79 0.45 2.01
C ILE A 23 0.02 1.22 3.11
N LYS A 24 0.67 2.19 3.77
CA LYS A 24 0.02 2.99 4.81
C LYS A 24 -1.17 3.80 4.26
N GLU A 25 -1.00 4.39 3.09
CA GLU A 25 -2.05 5.13 2.39
C GLU A 25 -3.23 4.22 2.01
N LEU A 26 -2.95 3.05 1.44
CA LEU A 26 -3.96 2.06 1.10
C LEU A 26 -4.73 1.59 2.35
N ASN A 27 -4.04 1.32 3.44
CA ASN A 27 -4.66 0.89 4.69
C ASN A 27 -5.54 1.98 5.29
N LEU A 28 -5.13 3.24 5.19
CA LEU A 28 -5.95 4.38 5.62
C LEU A 28 -7.28 4.43 4.85
N TYR A 29 -7.25 4.31 3.52
CA TYR A 29 -8.47 4.31 2.71
C TYR A 29 -9.36 3.09 2.95
N ARG A 30 -8.77 1.90 3.15
CA ARG A 30 -9.51 0.70 3.52
C ARG A 30 -10.19 0.85 4.89
N GLN A 31 -9.50 1.46 5.85
CA GLN A 31 -10.07 1.74 7.17
C GLN A 31 -11.23 2.72 7.06
N GLU A 32 -11.07 3.82 6.32
CA GLU A 32 -12.13 4.80 6.09
C GLU A 32 -13.35 4.18 5.39
N GLU A 33 -13.14 3.32 4.39
CA GLU A 33 -14.23 2.55 3.78
C GLU A 33 -14.95 1.70 4.83
N ALA A 34 -14.22 0.93 5.64
CA ALA A 34 -14.80 0.05 6.66
C ALA A 34 -15.60 0.83 7.72
N GLU A 35 -15.09 1.97 8.19
CA GLU A 35 -15.79 2.84 9.13
C GLU A 35 -17.09 3.39 8.53
N ASN A 36 -17.08 3.79 7.25
CA ASN A 36 -18.27 4.26 6.55
C ASN A 36 -19.29 3.14 6.30
N VAL A 37 -18.83 1.91 6.00
CA VAL A 37 -19.72 0.73 5.93
C VAL A 37 -20.44 0.54 7.26
N GLN A 38 -19.69 0.50 8.37
CA GLN A 38 -20.27 0.34 9.70
C GLN A 38 -21.25 1.46 10.05
N LYS A 39 -20.98 2.69 9.62
CA LYS A 39 -21.89 3.83 9.83
C LYS A 39 -23.21 3.65 9.09
N VAL A 40 -23.17 3.25 7.83
CA VAL A 40 -24.38 2.97 7.03
C VAL A 40 -25.17 1.82 7.66
N GLU A 41 -24.51 0.73 8.06
CA GLU A 41 -25.15 -0.42 8.70
C GLU A 41 -25.83 -0.04 10.02
N LYS A 42 -25.16 0.75 10.87
CA LYS A 42 -25.73 1.25 12.13
C LYS A 42 -26.97 2.12 11.90
N LEU A 43 -26.94 3.02 10.91
CA LEU A 43 -28.10 3.87 10.59
C LEU A 43 -29.29 3.03 10.08
N LYS A 44 -29.03 2.02 9.25
CA LYS A 44 -30.05 1.08 8.78
C LYS A 44 -30.64 0.25 9.93
N ALA A 45 -29.79 -0.28 10.80
CA ALA A 45 -30.22 -1.08 11.96
C ALA A 45 -31.04 -0.26 12.97
N ALA A 46 -30.73 1.03 13.11
CA ALA A 46 -31.49 1.96 13.95
C ALA A 46 -32.79 2.47 13.31
N ALA A 47 -33.12 2.04 12.08
CA ALA A 47 -34.24 2.57 11.29
C ALA A 47 -34.23 4.12 11.24
N ALA A 48 -33.05 4.71 11.07
CA ALA A 48 -32.87 6.15 10.95
C ALA A 48 -33.58 6.73 9.73
N ASP A 49 -33.64 8.07 9.65
CA ASP A 49 -34.28 8.75 8.53
C ASP A 49 -33.65 8.40 7.17
N GLY A 50 -34.49 8.32 6.14
CA GLY A 50 -34.06 7.93 4.81
C GLY A 50 -33.12 8.94 4.14
N ALA A 51 -33.14 10.22 4.52
CA ALA A 51 -32.16 11.20 4.06
C ALA A 51 -30.78 10.96 4.70
N ASP A 52 -30.74 10.64 5.99
CA ASP A 52 -29.49 10.35 6.72
C ASP A 52 -28.79 9.11 6.16
N ILE A 53 -29.55 8.05 5.88
CA ILE A 53 -29.02 6.83 5.27
C ILE A 53 -28.45 7.13 3.87
N ARG A 54 -29.19 7.86 3.02
CA ARG A 54 -28.73 8.23 1.67
C ARG A 54 -27.48 9.11 1.69
N HIS A 55 -27.39 10.02 2.66
CA HIS A 55 -26.19 10.84 2.84
C HIS A 55 -24.98 9.97 3.22
N ALA A 56 -25.13 9.08 4.20
CA ALA A 56 -24.06 8.17 4.60
C ALA A 56 -23.63 7.23 3.45
N GLU A 57 -24.57 6.76 2.62
CA GLU A 57 -24.26 5.96 1.43
C GLU A 57 -23.48 6.76 0.37
N THR A 58 -23.78 8.05 0.21
CA THR A 58 -23.00 8.94 -0.67
C THR A 58 -21.55 9.03 -0.20
N VAL A 59 -21.33 9.27 1.08
CA VAL A 59 -19.98 9.34 1.68
C VAL A 59 -19.25 8.01 1.52
N LEU A 60 -19.93 6.88 1.77
CA LEU A 60 -19.34 5.55 1.56
C LEU A 60 -18.91 5.35 0.10
N ASN A 61 -19.72 5.78 -0.86
CA ASN A 61 -19.39 5.66 -2.28
C ASN A 61 -18.19 6.52 -2.67
N GLU A 62 -17.98 7.67 -2.02
CA GLU A 62 -16.78 8.50 -2.23
C GLU A 62 -15.53 7.81 -1.67
N ALA A 63 -15.59 7.29 -0.44
CA ALA A 63 -14.49 6.53 0.16
C ALA A 63 -14.09 5.31 -0.70
N LYS A 64 -15.08 4.57 -1.20
CA LYS A 64 -14.88 3.40 -2.09
C LYS A 64 -14.12 3.73 -3.38
N LYS A 65 -14.27 4.94 -3.91
CA LYS A 65 -13.60 5.34 -5.15
C LYS A 65 -12.09 5.54 -4.98
N MET A 66 -11.62 5.76 -3.75
CA MET A 66 -10.21 6.02 -3.45
C MET A 66 -9.37 4.75 -3.39
N VAL A 67 -9.97 3.63 -2.95
CA VAL A 67 -9.25 2.37 -2.73
C VAL A 67 -8.65 1.80 -4.02
N PRO A 68 -9.35 1.73 -5.17
CA PRO A 68 -8.78 1.16 -6.40
C PRO A 68 -7.55 1.90 -6.93
N ASP A 69 -7.53 3.23 -6.87
CA ASP A 69 -6.37 4.02 -7.29
C ASP A 69 -5.17 3.77 -6.37
N ALA A 70 -5.37 3.79 -5.06
CA ALA A 70 -4.33 3.49 -4.09
C ALA A 70 -3.80 2.05 -4.23
N GLN A 71 -4.66 1.07 -4.52
CA GLN A 71 -4.27 -0.30 -4.83
C GLN A 71 -3.41 -0.35 -6.09
N GLY A 72 -3.82 0.34 -7.16
CA GLY A 72 -3.05 0.40 -8.41
C GLY A 72 -1.67 1.04 -8.24
N ARG A 73 -1.57 2.14 -7.49
CA ARG A 73 -0.29 2.79 -7.18
C ARG A 73 0.60 1.92 -6.29
N THR A 74 0.01 1.25 -5.31
CA THR A 74 0.74 0.30 -4.45
C THR A 74 1.27 -0.87 -5.26
N GLY A 75 0.45 -1.47 -6.13
CA GLY A 75 0.86 -2.57 -7.01
C GLY A 75 2.05 -2.21 -7.89
N LYS A 76 2.00 -1.04 -8.55
CA LYS A 76 3.13 -0.54 -9.35
C LYS A 76 4.41 -0.36 -8.52
N ALA A 77 4.30 0.18 -7.30
CA ALA A 77 5.46 0.35 -6.42
C ALA A 77 6.05 -1.01 -5.96
N VAL A 78 5.19 -2.01 -5.75
CA VAL A 78 5.56 -3.38 -5.41
C VAL A 78 6.31 -4.04 -6.57
N ASP A 79 5.78 -3.94 -7.80
CA ASP A 79 6.42 -4.50 -8.99
C ASP A 79 7.81 -3.88 -9.22
N ASP A 80 7.88 -2.54 -9.14
CA ASP A 80 9.14 -1.78 -9.22
C ASP A 80 10.20 -2.25 -8.20
N LEU A 81 9.78 -2.59 -6.98
CA LEU A 81 10.67 -3.06 -5.94
C LEU A 81 11.05 -4.53 -6.16
N LYS A 82 10.12 -5.38 -6.61
CA LYS A 82 10.38 -6.78 -6.98
C LYS A 82 11.42 -6.88 -8.09
N ASP A 83 11.29 -6.07 -9.14
CA ASP A 83 12.23 -6.03 -10.26
C ASP A 83 13.64 -5.63 -9.83
N LEU A 84 13.75 -4.62 -8.96
CA LEU A 84 15.05 -4.19 -8.43
C LEU A 84 15.65 -5.25 -7.50
N LEU A 85 14.84 -5.89 -6.66
CA LEU A 85 15.27 -6.94 -5.75
C LEU A 85 15.78 -8.18 -6.52
N ALA A 86 15.11 -8.55 -7.61
CA ALA A 86 15.54 -9.63 -8.49
C ALA A 86 16.88 -9.36 -9.17
N GLN A 87 17.20 -8.09 -9.44
CA GLN A 87 18.53 -7.69 -9.94
C GLN A 87 19.58 -7.70 -8.81
N ALA A 88 19.25 -7.15 -7.65
CA ALA A 88 20.15 -7.07 -6.51
C ALA A 88 20.55 -8.44 -5.96
N THR A 89 19.63 -9.42 -5.95
CA THR A 89 19.89 -10.78 -5.47
C THR A 89 20.83 -11.59 -6.36
N LYS A 90 21.06 -11.17 -7.61
CA LYS A 90 22.07 -11.79 -8.50
C LYS A 90 23.49 -11.32 -8.19
N ILE A 91 23.65 -10.36 -7.29
CA ILE A 91 24.93 -9.75 -6.92
C ILE A 91 25.36 -10.35 -5.57
N PRO A 92 26.41 -11.20 -5.53
CA PRO A 92 26.85 -11.87 -4.30
C PRO A 92 27.18 -10.90 -3.16
N GLU A 93 27.74 -9.73 -3.49
CA GLU A 93 28.15 -8.70 -2.52
C GLU A 93 26.97 -8.06 -1.79
N LEU A 94 25.74 -8.22 -2.29
CA LEU A 94 24.51 -7.69 -1.68
C LEU A 94 23.67 -8.78 -1.00
N ALA A 95 24.09 -10.05 -1.03
CA ALA A 95 23.25 -11.17 -0.61
C ALA A 95 22.70 -11.04 0.82
N ASP A 96 23.51 -10.52 1.75
CA ASP A 96 23.16 -10.31 3.17
C ASP A 96 22.93 -8.82 3.51
N ASP A 97 22.72 -7.98 2.50
CA ASP A 97 22.53 -6.55 2.70
C ASP A 97 21.21 -6.25 3.43
N LEU A 98 21.27 -5.35 4.41
CA LEU A 98 20.11 -4.95 5.20
C LEU A 98 19.00 -4.33 4.35
N ASP A 99 19.35 -3.65 3.26
CA ASP A 99 18.39 -3.08 2.31
C ASP A 99 17.64 -4.18 1.53
N ILE A 100 18.27 -5.33 1.23
CA ILE A 100 17.58 -6.51 0.66
C ILE A 100 16.58 -7.08 1.67
N ILE A 101 16.99 -7.25 2.93
CA ILE A 101 16.10 -7.76 4.00
C ILE A 101 14.91 -6.82 4.19
N ASN A 102 15.15 -5.52 4.22
CA ASN A 102 14.10 -4.51 4.38
C ASN A 102 13.15 -4.45 3.17
N ALA A 103 13.67 -4.63 1.95
CA ALA A 103 12.85 -4.72 0.75
C ALA A 103 11.93 -5.95 0.78
N LYS A 104 12.46 -7.13 1.13
CA LYS A 104 11.66 -8.36 1.28
C LYS A 104 10.53 -8.19 2.30
N LYS A 105 10.83 -7.67 3.49
CA LYS A 105 9.83 -7.37 4.52
C LYS A 105 8.75 -6.39 4.05
N ALA A 106 9.11 -5.39 3.26
CA ALA A 106 8.14 -4.44 2.73
C ALA A 106 7.21 -5.08 1.68
N LEU A 107 7.72 -6.04 0.89
CA LEU A 107 6.93 -6.81 -0.06
C LEU A 107 5.97 -7.77 0.64
N GLU A 108 6.42 -8.47 1.68
CA GLU A 108 5.55 -9.31 2.51
C GLU A 108 4.39 -8.49 3.11
N GLN A 109 4.68 -7.27 3.58
CA GLN A 109 3.64 -6.36 4.08
C GLN A 109 2.65 -5.87 3.01
N ALA A 110 3.02 -5.92 1.73
CA ALA A 110 2.16 -5.50 0.63
C ALA A 110 1.27 -6.64 0.09
N GLU A 111 1.61 -7.89 0.38
CA GLU A 111 0.86 -9.09 -0.02
C GLU A 111 -0.20 -9.52 1.02
N LEU A 112 -0.29 -8.80 2.14
CA LEU A 112 -1.28 -8.97 3.22
C LEU A 112 -2.63 -8.27 2.93
#